data_AF-D9WST8-F1
#
_entry.id   AF-D9WST8-F1
#
_cell.length_a   1.000
_cell.length_b   1.000
_cell.length_c   1.000
_cell.angle_alpha   90.00
_cell.angle_beta   90.00
_cell.angle_gamma   90.00
#
_symmetry.space_group_name_H-M   'P 1'
#
loop_
_entity.id
_entity.type
_entity.pdbx_description
1 polymer ?
#
loop_
_entity_poly.entity_id
_entity_poly.type
_entity_poly.pdbx_seq_one_letter_code
_entity_poly.pdbx_strand_id
1 'polypeptide(L)'
;MEVPAGPRLHHPGPHGSPERLARRRRMNGENPMTPGKTFDVRWLIAGLLGLYGAVLTVLGVTDGPAELAKADGIRINLWIGLGLLTVATAFAAWAKLAPQRRDEG
;
A
#
# COMPACT_ATOMS: atom_id res chain seq x y z
N MET A 1 -3.85 15.10 78.99
CA MET A 1 -4.51 14.73 77.72
C MET A 1 -3.73 15.36 76.59
N GLU A 2 -2.79 14.63 75.99
CA GLU A 2 -2.20 15.01 74.71
C GLU A 2 -2.07 13.74 73.87
N VAL A 3 -2.72 13.76 72.70
CA VAL A 3 -2.73 12.67 71.72
C VAL A 3 -1.56 12.95 70.76
N PRO A 4 -0.57 12.06 70.60
CA PRO A 4 0.51 12.28 69.65
C PRO A 4 -0.02 12.18 68.22
N ALA A 5 0.15 13.24 67.44
CA ALA A 5 -0.22 13.30 66.04
C ALA A 5 0.60 12.27 65.23
N GLY A 6 -0.09 11.33 64.58
CA GLY A 6 0.54 10.31 63.75
C GLY A 6 1.21 10.88 62.50
N PRO A 7 2.04 10.08 61.79
CA PRO A 7 2.76 10.52 60.61
C PRO A 7 1.79 10.95 59.51
N ARG A 8 1.87 12.22 59.09
CA ARG A 8 1.09 12.70 57.95
C ARG A 8 1.54 11.96 56.69
N LEU A 9 0.63 11.20 56.10
CA LEU A 9 0.82 10.65 54.74
C LEU A 9 0.98 11.82 53.78
N HIS A 10 2.22 12.07 53.37
CA HIS A 10 2.53 13.03 52.31
C HIS A 10 1.91 12.50 51.01
N HIS A 11 0.75 13.02 50.65
CA HIS A 11 0.13 12.78 49.37
C HIS A 11 1.04 13.46 48.31
N PRO A 12 1.76 12.70 47.47
CA PRO A 12 2.60 13.31 46.46
C PRO A 12 1.67 13.97 45.44
N GLY A 13 1.61 15.29 45.46
CA GLY A 13 0.94 16.06 44.41
C GLY A 13 1.52 15.74 43.03
N PRO A 14 0.82 16.10 41.95
CA PRO A 14 1.17 15.77 40.57
C PRO A 14 2.37 16.59 40.04
N HIS A 15 3.40 16.82 40.86
CA HIS A 15 4.66 17.43 40.47
C HIS A 15 5.59 16.38 39.86
N GLY A 16 5.15 15.81 38.74
CA GLY A 16 6.07 15.20 37.79
C GLY A 16 6.95 16.32 37.24
N SER A 17 8.21 16.39 37.67
CA SER A 17 9.15 17.40 37.19
C SER A 17 9.19 17.40 35.65
N PRO A 18 9.11 18.57 35.00
CA PRO A 18 9.01 18.68 33.54
C PRO A 18 10.16 17.97 32.82
N GLU A 19 11.32 17.89 33.47
CA GLU A 19 12.50 17.18 33.00
C GLU A 19 12.30 15.67 32.84
N ARG A 20 11.45 15.03 33.67
CA ARG A 20 11.17 13.59 33.56
C ARG A 20 10.27 13.28 32.37
N LEU A 21 9.36 14.20 32.02
CA LEU A 21 8.51 14.10 30.84
C LEU A 21 9.33 14.35 29.55
N ALA A 22 10.23 15.32 29.59
CA ALA A 22 11.17 15.59 28.49
C ALA A 22 12.14 14.41 28.26
N ARG A 23 12.66 13.82 29.34
CA ARG A 23 13.54 12.63 29.27
C ARG A 23 12.78 11.38 28.82
N ARG A 24 11.52 11.19 29.24
CA ARG A 24 10.67 10.10 28.73
C ARG A 24 10.40 10.26 27.25
N ARG A 25 10.07 11.46 26.77
CA ARG A 25 9.83 11.72 25.34
C ARG A 25 11.07 11.42 24.49
N ARG A 26 12.27 11.80 24.96
CA ARG A 26 13.55 11.48 24.30
C ARG A 26 13.89 9.98 24.29
N MET A 27 13.40 9.19 25.25
CA MET A 27 13.65 7.75 25.33
C MET A 27 12.56 6.88 24.68
N ASN A 28 11.35 7.41 24.41
CA ASN A 28 10.18 6.62 23.97
C ASN A 28 9.89 6.60 22.45
N GLY A 29 10.72 7.17 21.60
CA GLY A 29 10.46 7.27 20.15
C GLY A 29 10.80 8.67 19.68
N GLU A 30 11.50 8.85 18.58
CA GLU A 30 11.21 8.20 17.33
C GLU A 30 12.46 7.53 16.71
N ASN A 31 12.37 6.24 16.40
CA ASN A 31 12.99 5.80 15.17
C ASN A 31 11.97 6.20 14.11
N PRO A 32 12.14 7.29 13.33
CA PRO A 32 11.22 7.56 12.25
C PRO A 32 11.29 6.31 11.38
N MET A 33 10.22 5.52 11.36
CA MET A 33 10.07 4.44 10.39
C MET A 33 10.19 5.16 9.05
N THR A 34 11.37 5.08 8.45
CA THR A 34 11.71 5.77 7.21
C THR A 34 10.57 5.49 6.27
N PRO A 35 9.76 6.50 5.87
CA PRO A 35 8.52 6.25 5.15
C PRO A 35 8.82 5.31 3.99
N GLY A 36 8.32 4.08 4.12
CA GLY A 36 8.64 3.00 3.20
C GLY A 36 8.32 3.48 1.81
N LYS A 37 9.32 3.40 0.91
CA LYS A 37 9.24 3.79 -0.50
C LYS A 37 7.87 3.40 -1.05
N THR A 38 7.00 4.40 -1.23
CA THR A 38 5.60 4.19 -1.59
C THR A 38 5.55 3.44 -2.91
N PHE A 39 5.33 2.12 -2.84
CA PHE A 39 5.16 1.31 -4.03
C PHE A 39 3.77 1.60 -4.58
N ASP A 40 3.71 2.21 -5.76
CA ASP A 40 2.45 2.55 -6.41
C ASP A 40 1.80 1.27 -6.97
N VAL A 41 0.71 0.86 -6.33
CA VAL A 41 -0.06 -0.33 -6.71
C VAL A 41 -0.59 -0.26 -8.14
N ARG A 42 -0.76 0.94 -8.72
CA ARG A 42 -1.27 1.10 -10.09
C ARG A 42 -0.29 0.58 -11.12
N TRP A 43 1.01 0.79 -10.90
CA TRP A 43 2.05 0.23 -11.75
C TRP A 43 2.16 -1.29 -11.61
N LEU A 44 1.96 -1.82 -10.40
CA LEU A 44 1.88 -3.26 -10.18
C LEU A 44 0.71 -3.88 -10.95
N ILE A 45 -0.50 -3.32 -10.81
CA ILE A 45 -1.71 -3.79 -11.51
C ILE A 45 -1.53 -3.69 -13.02
N ALA A 46 -1.02 -2.57 -13.53
CA ALA A 46 -0.77 -2.38 -14.96
C ALA A 46 0.23 -3.42 -15.50
N GLY A 47 1.31 -3.70 -14.77
CA GLY A 47 2.30 -4.71 -15.16
C GLY A 47 1.73 -6.12 -15.16
N LEU A 48 0.97 -6.50 -14.13
CA LEU A 48 0.36 -7.83 -14.02
C LEU A 48 -0.68 -8.07 -15.12
N LEU A 49 -1.58 -7.11 -15.34
CA LEU A 49 -2.58 -7.18 -16.42
C LEU A 49 -1.91 -7.17 -17.79
N GLY A 50 -0.90 -6.34 -17.99
CA GLY A 50 -0.16 -6.25 -19.24
C GLY A 50 0.56 -7.54 -19.60
N LEU A 51 1.24 -8.16 -18.62
CA LEU A 51 1.91 -9.45 -18.82
C LEU A 51 0.91 -10.56 -19.16
N TYR A 52 -0.18 -10.67 -18.39
CA TYR A 52 -1.20 -11.69 -18.65
C TYR A 52 -1.90 -11.47 -20.00
N GLY A 53 -2.25 -10.21 -20.32
CA GLY A 53 -2.83 -9.84 -21.61
C GLY A 53 -1.90 -10.13 -22.79
N ALA A 54 -0.60 -9.90 -22.64
CA ALA A 54 0.39 -10.24 -23.67
C ALA A 54 0.45 -11.75 -23.91
N VAL A 55 0.49 -12.57 -22.86
CA VAL A 55 0.46 -14.03 -22.97
C VAL A 55 -0.81 -14.50 -23.68
N LEU A 56 -1.98 -14.00 -23.28
CA LEU A 56 -3.24 -14.37 -23.92
C LEU A 56 -3.33 -13.91 -25.38
N THR A 57 -2.76 -12.75 -25.70
CA THR A 57 -2.69 -12.27 -27.09
C THR A 57 -1.84 -13.19 -27.94
N VAL A 58 -0.67 -13.60 -27.46
CA VAL A 58 0.19 -14.58 -28.16
C VAL A 58 -0.54 -15.89 -28.35
N LEU A 59 -1.14 -16.45 -27.28
CA LEU A 59 -1.93 -17.67 -27.36
C LEU A 59 -3.05 -17.54 -28.40
N GLY A 60 -3.81 -16.44 -28.36
CA GLY A 60 -4.91 -16.17 -29.29
C GLY A 60 -4.50 -16.04 -30.76
N VAL A 61 -3.32 -15.49 -31.03
CA VAL A 61 -2.75 -15.47 -32.39
C VAL A 61 -2.35 -16.88 -32.82
N THR A 62 -1.79 -17.67 -31.91
CA THR A 62 -1.34 -19.05 -32.16
C THR A 62 -2.44 -20.12 -32.02
N ASP A 63 -3.68 -19.72 -31.70
CA ASP A 63 -4.79 -20.66 -31.48
C ASP A 63 -4.96 -21.60 -32.68
N GLY A 64 -4.95 -22.90 -32.38
CA GLY A 64 -5.13 -23.96 -33.37
C GLY A 64 -6.60 -24.27 -33.65
N PRO A 65 -6.88 -25.13 -34.65
CA PRO A 65 -8.25 -25.47 -35.06
C PRO A 65 -9.12 -26.05 -33.93
N ALA A 66 -8.50 -26.81 -33.03
CA ALA A 66 -9.18 -27.41 -31.88
C ALA A 66 -9.68 -26.36 -30.88
N GLU A 67 -8.99 -25.23 -30.74
CA GLU A 67 -9.39 -24.17 -29.82
C GLU A 67 -10.44 -23.25 -30.44
N LEU A 68 -10.34 -22.99 -31.74
CA LEU A 68 -11.40 -22.31 -32.49
C LEU A 68 -12.70 -23.11 -32.45
N ALA A 69 -12.66 -24.44 -32.56
CA ALA A 69 -13.84 -25.29 -32.52
C ALA A 69 -14.58 -25.22 -31.16
N LYS A 70 -13.87 -25.02 -30.05
CA LYS A 70 -14.48 -24.90 -28.71
C LYS A 70 -15.19 -23.57 -28.50
N ALA A 71 -14.83 -22.55 -29.28
CA ALA A 71 -15.32 -21.19 -29.16
C ALA A 71 -16.10 -20.73 -30.41
N ASP A 72 -16.69 -21.68 -31.15
CA ASP A 72 -17.52 -21.41 -32.34
C ASP A 72 -16.81 -20.55 -33.41
N GLY A 73 -15.51 -20.82 -33.62
CA GLY A 73 -14.65 -20.09 -34.54
C GLY A 73 -14.10 -18.76 -34.00
N ILE A 74 -14.47 -18.35 -32.79
CA ILE A 74 -14.02 -17.10 -32.17
C ILE A 74 -12.70 -17.32 -31.42
N ARG A 75 -11.71 -16.47 -31.68
CA ARG A 75 -10.42 -16.45 -30.96
C ARG A 75 -10.59 -15.76 -29.61
N ILE A 76 -11.15 -16.46 -28.63
CA ILE A 76 -11.48 -15.86 -27.32
C ILE A 76 -10.24 -15.37 -26.57
N ASN A 77 -9.13 -16.11 -26.63
CA ASN A 77 -7.86 -15.72 -26.03
C ASN A 77 -7.37 -14.37 -26.57
N LEU A 78 -7.55 -14.14 -27.88
CA LEU A 78 -7.14 -12.90 -28.54
C LEU A 78 -7.97 -11.70 -28.05
N TRP A 79 -9.29 -11.83 -28.01
CA TRP A 79 -10.19 -10.77 -27.56
C TRP A 79 -9.98 -10.43 -26.08
N ILE A 80 -9.84 -11.45 -25.23
CA ILE A 80 -9.54 -11.27 -23.81
C ILE A 80 -8.17 -10.61 -23.64
N GLY A 81 -7.15 -11.07 -24.37
CA GLY A 81 -5.80 -10.49 -24.35
C GLY A 81 -5.78 -9.02 -24.75
N LEU A 82 -6.45 -8.66 -25.85
CA LEU A 82 -6.59 -7.26 -26.29
C LEU A 82 -7.36 -6.40 -25.28
N GLY A 83 -8.42 -6.94 -24.68
CA GLY A 83 -9.15 -6.25 -23.61
C GLY A 83 -8.25 -5.93 -22.42
N LEU A 84 -7.48 -6.91 -21.95
CA LEU A 84 -6.53 -6.74 -20.85
C LEU A 84 -5.42 -5.74 -21.18
N LEU A 85 -4.86 -5.80 -22.39
CA LEU A 85 -3.84 -4.84 -22.82
C LEU A 85 -4.41 -3.41 -22.86
N THR A 86 -5.64 -3.25 -23.33
CA THR A 86 -6.33 -1.94 -23.35
C THR A 86 -6.47 -1.40 -21.92
N VAL A 87 -6.95 -2.21 -20.98
CA VAL A 87 -7.10 -1.83 -19.57
C VAL A 87 -5.75 -1.55 -18.91
N ALA A 88 -4.74 -2.39 -19.15
CA ALA A 88 -3.38 -2.20 -18.63
C ALA A 88 -2.77 -0.87 -19.11
N THR A 89 -2.98 -0.53 -20.38
CA THR A 89 -2.49 0.74 -20.96
C THR A 89 -3.21 1.94 -20.34
N ALA A 90 -4.53 1.83 -20.14
CA ALA A 90 -5.31 2.86 -19.44
C ALA A 90 -4.84 3.06 -17.99
N PHE A 91 -4.58 1.97 -17.26
CA PHE A 91 -4.04 2.01 -15.89
C PHE A 91 -2.64 2.60 -15.85
N ALA A 92 -1.75 2.23 -16.78
CA ALA A 92 -0.41 2.81 -16.86
C ALA A 92 -0.46 4.31 -17.19
N ALA A 93 -1.33 4.72 -18.12
CA ALA A 93 -1.55 6.12 -18.45
C ALA A 93 -2.07 6.90 -17.23
N TRP A 94 -3.05 6.35 -16.50
CA TRP A 94 -3.54 6.97 -15.27
C TRP A 94 -2.47 7.01 -14.18
N ALA A 95 -1.72 5.93 -13.95
CA ALA A 95 -0.63 5.91 -12.97
C ALA A 95 0.43 6.99 -13.25
N LYS A 96 0.70 7.25 -14.54
CA LYS A 96 1.59 8.31 -14.99
C LYS A 96 0.99 9.71 -14.82
N LEU A 97 -0.32 9.87 -15.06
CA LEU A 97 -1.04 11.15 -14.94
C LEU A 97 -1.37 11.51 -13.49
N ALA A 98 -1.46 10.52 -12.60
CA ALA A 98 -1.85 10.75 -11.23
C ALA A 98 -0.68 11.35 -10.42
N PRO A 99 -0.88 12.50 -9.76
CA PRO A 99 0.13 13.13 -8.93
C PRO A 99 0.56 12.21 -7.79
N GLN A 100 1.84 11.87 -7.73
CA GLN A 100 2.45 11.18 -6.61
C GLN A 100 2.73 12.23 -5.53
N ARG A 101 1.71 12.65 -4.77
CA ARG A 101 1.88 13.64 -3.69
C ARG A 101 2.92 13.15 -2.69
N ARG A 102 4.16 13.64 -2.86
CA ARG A 102 5.12 13.88 -1.78
C ARG A 102 5.19 15.39 -1.64
N ASP A 103 4.12 15.95 -1.10
CA ASP A 103 4.10 17.35 -0.70
C ASP A 103 4.54 17.33 0.77
N GLU A 104 5.83 17.07 0.99
CA GLU A 104 6.47 17.31 2.28
C GLU A 104 6.69 18.83 2.38
N GLY A 105 5.79 19.50 3.10
CA GLY A 105 5.99 20.86 3.61
C GLY A 105 6.56 20.82 5.02
#